data_AF-A0A6P5TMG3-F1
#
_entry.id   AF-A0A6P5TMG3-F1
#
_cell.length_a   1.000
_cell.length_b   1.000
_cell.length_c   1.000
_cell.angle_alpha   90.00
_cell.angle_beta   90.00
_cell.angle_gamma   90.00
#
_symmetry.space_group_name_H-M   'P 1'
#
loop_
_entity.id
_entity.type
_entity.pdbx_description
1 polymer ?
#
loop_
_entity_poly.entity_id
_entity_poly.type
_entity_poly.pdbx_seq_one_letter_code
_entity_poly.pdbx_strand_id
1 'polypeptide(L)'
;MMHGYSYTERRRLLQVHASAPAFVFFNILFIWGFYVSVIRQAVPLLNDAVFSCEVVFLVIGLYSILTSDPGIVTNGSASSDQPLNSSVSQVDNHDEELELPCHESTEGSGLGTRVRYCRSCKAYIKGLDHHCPAFGNCIGQNNHLLFLILLFGFISTEASYLVCASLFAAKSGILDRPSMERTLSENLAVSTILFTILQLVWQVVFVIWHIYCVCVNIRTDEWINWKKYPEFLLVVQPQPGQRFANVRFRNPYDKGILQNVEEFLALRA
;
A
#
# COMPACT_ATOMS: atom_id res chain seq x y z
N MET A 1 -20.69 -30.72 2.90
CA MET A 1 -20.49 -29.58 1.99
C MET A 1 -19.32 -28.76 2.52
N MET A 2 -18.11 -29.02 2.02
CA MET A 2 -16.94 -28.17 2.22
C MET A 2 -16.38 -27.93 0.82
N HIS A 3 -16.80 -26.85 0.18
CA HIS A 3 -16.32 -26.48 -1.15
C HIS A 3 -15.01 -25.69 -1.02
N GLY A 4 -13.92 -26.33 -1.45
CA GLY A 4 -12.87 -25.74 -2.26
C GLY A 4 -12.30 -24.38 -1.86
N TYR A 5 -11.52 -24.32 -0.78
CA TYR A 5 -10.48 -23.30 -0.69
C TYR A 5 -9.41 -23.60 -1.74
N SER A 6 -9.29 -22.71 -2.73
CA SER A 6 -8.31 -22.82 -3.81
C SER A 6 -6.90 -22.88 -3.23
N TYR A 7 -6.05 -23.75 -3.80
CA TYR A 7 -4.67 -23.96 -3.38
C TYR A 7 -3.84 -22.64 -3.35
N THR A 8 -4.25 -21.66 -4.15
CA THR A 8 -3.69 -20.30 -4.22
C THR A 8 -3.98 -19.46 -2.96
N GLU A 9 -5.12 -19.65 -2.33
CA GLU A 9 -5.53 -18.97 -1.09
C GLU A 9 -4.70 -19.46 0.11
N ARG A 10 -4.39 -20.76 0.14
CA ARG A 10 -3.58 -21.38 1.19
C ARG A 10 -2.12 -20.94 1.17
N ARG A 11 -1.57 -20.57 0.01
CA ARG A 11 -0.22 -19.99 -0.12
C ARG A 11 -0.14 -18.52 0.31
N ARG A 12 -1.23 -17.73 0.17
CA ARG A 12 -1.28 -16.33 0.64
C ARG A 12 -1.09 -16.23 2.16
N LEU A 13 -1.53 -17.22 2.92
CA LEU A 13 -1.45 -17.21 4.38
C LEU A 13 -0.12 -17.71 4.95
N LEU A 14 0.69 -18.45 4.19
CA LEU A 14 1.78 -19.26 4.75
C LEU A 14 3.20 -18.91 4.29
N GLN A 15 3.41 -17.92 3.42
CA GLN A 15 4.76 -17.72 2.85
C GLN A 15 5.29 -16.29 2.68
N VAL A 16 4.71 -15.31 3.38
CA VAL A 16 5.41 -14.04 3.71
C VAL A 16 5.09 -13.71 5.16
N HIS A 17 6.14 -13.50 5.96
CA HIS A 17 6.13 -13.22 7.39
C HIS A 17 4.87 -12.48 7.88
N ALA A 18 3.94 -13.20 8.51
CA ALA A 18 2.73 -12.65 9.14
C ALA A 18 3.02 -11.62 10.25
N SER A 19 4.28 -11.35 10.57
CA SER A 19 4.70 -10.45 11.64
C SER A 19 4.34 -8.99 11.39
N ALA A 20 4.43 -8.48 10.15
CA ALA A 20 4.21 -7.06 9.90
C ALA A 20 2.72 -6.65 9.98
N PRO A 21 1.76 -7.36 9.35
CA PRO A 21 0.34 -7.05 9.53
C PRO A 21 -0.14 -7.32 10.95
N ALA A 22 0.36 -8.37 11.60
CA ALA A 22 0.08 -8.63 13.01
C ALA A 22 0.60 -7.48 13.89
N PHE A 23 1.80 -6.95 13.62
CA PHE A 23 2.34 -5.80 14.34
C PHE A 23 1.44 -4.57 14.22
N VAL A 24 0.94 -4.26 13.01
CA VAL A 24 -0.01 -3.15 12.80
C VAL A 24 -1.29 -3.39 13.62
N PHE A 25 -1.87 -4.58 13.55
CA PHE A 25 -3.08 -4.93 14.29
C PHE A 25 -2.89 -4.83 15.81
N PHE A 26 -1.82 -5.41 16.35
CA PHE A 26 -1.53 -5.35 17.78
C PHE A 26 -1.18 -3.94 18.25
N ASN A 27 -0.57 -3.11 17.39
CA ASN A 27 -0.35 -1.70 17.70
C ASN A 27 -1.67 -0.93 17.85
N ILE A 28 -2.63 -1.14 16.93
CA ILE A 28 -3.98 -0.54 17.04
C ILE A 28 -4.65 -0.96 18.36
N LEU A 29 -4.64 -2.26 18.67
CA LEU A 29 -5.22 -2.76 19.92
C LEU A 29 -4.51 -2.22 21.16
N PHE A 30 -3.19 -2.11 21.12
CA PHE A 30 -2.40 -1.55 22.21
C PHE A 30 -2.76 -0.07 22.46
N ILE A 31 -2.77 0.76 21.41
CA ILE A 31 -3.12 2.18 21.51
C ILE A 31 -4.56 2.34 21.98
N TRP A 32 -5.50 1.55 21.46
CA TRP A 32 -6.89 1.60 21.88
C TRP A 32 -7.08 1.14 23.33
N GLY A 33 -6.43 0.05 23.74
CA GLY A 33 -6.47 -0.45 25.11
C GLY A 33 -5.86 0.53 26.12
N PHE A 34 -4.73 1.14 25.77
CA PHE A 34 -4.11 2.20 26.58
C PHE A 34 -5.00 3.44 26.65
N TYR A 35 -5.59 3.84 25.53
CA TYR A 35 -6.54 4.94 25.47
C TYR A 35 -7.71 4.72 26.44
N VAL A 36 -8.40 3.57 26.34
CA VAL A 36 -9.56 3.25 27.18
C VAL A 36 -9.19 3.20 28.66
N SER A 37 -8.01 2.66 28.98
CA SER A 37 -7.60 2.41 30.37
C SER A 37 -7.06 3.67 31.08
N VAL A 38 -6.45 4.60 30.34
CA VAL A 38 -5.69 5.72 30.94
C VAL A 38 -6.17 7.07 30.42
N ILE A 39 -6.25 7.25 29.10
CA ILE A 39 -6.47 8.58 28.50
C ILE A 39 -7.95 8.98 28.57
N ARG A 40 -8.87 8.04 28.34
CA ARG A 40 -10.31 8.26 28.17
C ARG A 40 -10.94 9.09 29.28
N GLN A 41 -10.51 8.91 30.53
CA GLN A 41 -11.04 9.65 31.69
C GLN A 41 -10.86 11.17 31.58
N ALA A 42 -9.90 11.64 30.78
CA ALA A 42 -9.60 13.04 30.57
C ALA A 42 -10.28 13.63 29.32
N VAL A 43 -10.98 12.81 28.52
CA VAL A 43 -11.42 13.16 27.16
C VAL A 43 -12.93 13.46 27.12
N PRO A 44 -13.38 14.52 26.42
CA PRO A 44 -14.80 14.77 26.19
C PRO A 44 -15.49 13.65 25.39
N LEU A 45 -16.78 13.42 25.64
CA LEU A 45 -17.56 12.34 25.01
C LEU A 45 -17.51 12.36 23.48
N LEU A 46 -17.54 13.54 22.86
CA LEU A 46 -17.48 13.66 21.39
C LEU A 46 -16.16 13.10 20.85
N ASN A 47 -15.02 13.48 21.45
CA ASN A 47 -13.71 13.01 21.02
C ASN A 47 -13.53 11.50 21.27
N ASP A 48 -14.10 10.99 22.37
CA ASP A 48 -14.13 9.55 22.67
C ASP A 48 -14.93 8.76 21.63
N ALA A 49 -16.10 9.25 21.25
CA ALA A 49 -16.92 8.64 20.21
C ALA A 49 -16.21 8.67 18.84
N VAL A 50 -15.64 9.81 18.45
CA VAL A 50 -14.90 9.96 17.19
C VAL A 50 -13.73 8.98 17.14
N PHE A 51 -12.85 9.00 18.15
CA PHE A 51 -11.69 8.12 18.18
C PHE A 51 -12.08 6.63 18.18
N SER A 52 -13.12 6.25 18.93
CA SER A 52 -13.60 4.87 18.95
C SER A 52 -14.15 4.43 17.59
N CYS A 53 -14.89 5.30 16.89
CA CYS A 53 -15.39 5.02 15.54
C CYS A 53 -14.23 4.89 14.53
N GLU A 54 -13.23 5.76 14.62
CA GLU A 54 -12.02 5.70 13.79
C GLU A 54 -11.24 4.40 14.00
N VAL A 55 -11.06 3.95 15.25
CA VAL A 55 -10.42 2.66 15.55
C VAL A 55 -11.21 1.49 14.94
N VAL A 56 -12.54 1.47 15.09
CA VAL A 56 -13.39 0.43 14.47
C VAL A 56 -13.26 0.46 12.95
N PHE A 57 -13.27 1.64 12.35
CA PHE A 57 -13.03 1.83 10.92
C PHE A 57 -11.67 1.25 10.48
N LEU A 58 -10.59 1.51 11.24
CA LEU A 58 -9.27 0.96 10.94
C LEU A 58 -9.24 -0.57 11.03
N VAL A 59 -9.89 -1.16 12.03
CA VAL A 59 -9.95 -2.63 12.16
C VAL A 59 -10.68 -3.27 10.98
N ILE A 60 -11.84 -2.72 10.60
CA ILE A 60 -12.60 -3.18 9.43
C ILE A 60 -11.79 -2.98 8.14
N GLY A 61 -11.16 -1.82 8.00
CA GLY A 61 -10.36 -1.49 6.84
C GLY A 61 -9.12 -2.38 6.72
N LEU A 62 -8.42 -2.68 7.82
CA LEU A 62 -7.28 -3.60 7.86
C LEU A 62 -7.68 -5.00 7.41
N TYR A 63 -8.80 -5.53 7.93
CA TYR A 63 -9.35 -6.79 7.45
C TYR A 63 -9.70 -6.75 5.96
N SER A 64 -10.30 -5.65 5.51
CA SER A 64 -10.69 -5.46 4.12
C SER A 64 -9.47 -5.46 3.19
N ILE A 65 -8.41 -4.71 3.50
CA ILE A 65 -7.22 -4.63 2.63
C ILE A 65 -6.41 -5.95 2.64
N LEU A 66 -6.37 -6.66 3.77
CA LEU A 66 -5.73 -7.98 3.89
C LEU A 66 -6.39 -9.02 2.99
N THR A 67 -7.72 -8.97 2.88
CA THR A 67 -8.52 -9.94 2.12
C THR A 67 -8.80 -9.51 0.69
N SER A 68 -8.56 -8.24 0.35
CA SER A 68 -8.85 -7.69 -0.98
C SER A 68 -8.01 -8.35 -2.07
N ASP A 69 -8.63 -8.62 -3.22
CA ASP A 69 -7.87 -8.94 -4.43
C ASP A 69 -7.19 -7.67 -4.96
N PRO A 70 -5.86 -7.63 -5.10
CA PRO A 70 -5.16 -6.47 -5.67
C PRO A 70 -5.31 -6.37 -7.20
N GLY A 71 -5.91 -7.36 -7.84
CA GLY A 71 -6.01 -7.49 -9.29
C GLY A 71 -5.11 -8.59 -9.83
N ILE A 72 -5.15 -9.77 -9.21
CA ILE A 72 -4.33 -10.91 -9.65
C ILE A 72 -4.82 -11.44 -11.00
N VAL A 73 -3.88 -11.59 -11.94
CA VAL A 73 -4.14 -12.21 -13.24
C VAL A 73 -4.00 -13.72 -13.09
N THR A 74 -5.08 -14.46 -13.35
CA THR A 74 -5.05 -15.93 -13.42
C THR A 74 -4.92 -16.36 -14.88
N ASN A 75 -4.02 -17.30 -15.18
CA ASN A 75 -3.77 -17.81 -16.54
C ASN A 75 -4.92 -18.71 -17.07
N GLY A 76 -6.18 -18.30 -16.86
CA GLY A 76 -7.38 -19.09 -17.12
C GLY A 76 -8.13 -18.71 -18.40
N SER A 77 -7.63 -17.78 -19.22
CA SER A 77 -8.24 -17.42 -20.52
C SER A 77 -7.40 -17.87 -21.71
N ALA A 78 -6.63 -18.96 -21.56
CA ALA A 78 -5.90 -19.61 -22.65
C ALA A 78 -6.18 -21.12 -22.63
N SER A 79 -7.34 -21.52 -23.16
CA SER A 79 -7.65 -22.88 -23.64
C SER A 79 -8.93 -22.76 -24.48
N SER A 80 -8.89 -22.82 -25.81
CA SER A 80 -8.59 -23.95 -26.71
C SER A 80 -8.05 -23.33 -28.02
N ASP A 81 -7.04 -23.80 -28.75
CA ASP A 81 -6.56 -25.14 -29.08
C ASP A 81 -5.08 -25.09 -29.50
N GLN A 82 -4.31 -26.10 -29.08
CA GLN A 82 -3.34 -26.88 -29.86
C GLN A 82 -2.07 -27.26 -29.06
N PRO A 83 -1.65 -28.54 -29.11
CA PRO A 83 -0.50 -29.03 -28.39
C PRO A 83 0.77 -28.85 -29.23
N LEU A 84 1.78 -28.15 -28.71
CA LEU A 84 3.14 -28.30 -29.23
C LEU A 84 4.00 -29.07 -28.23
N ASN A 85 4.33 -30.29 -28.65
CA ASN A 85 5.33 -31.17 -28.08
C ASN A 85 6.72 -30.53 -28.18
N SER A 86 7.45 -30.44 -27.06
CA SER A 86 8.91 -30.54 -27.09
C SER A 86 9.48 -30.75 -25.68
N SER A 87 9.86 -32.02 -25.43
CA SER A 87 11.03 -32.48 -24.66
C SER A 87 11.56 -31.61 -23.51
N VAL A 88 11.35 -32.12 -22.30
CA VAL A 88 12.04 -31.71 -21.06
C VAL A 88 13.50 -32.19 -21.10
N SER A 89 14.43 -31.25 -21.05
CA SER A 89 15.81 -31.48 -20.58
C SER A 89 16.10 -30.53 -19.42
N GLN A 90 16.40 -31.11 -18.26
CA GLN A 90 16.85 -30.42 -17.05
C GLN A 90 18.19 -29.73 -17.29
N VAL A 91 18.30 -28.43 -16.97
CA VAL A 91 19.54 -27.77 -16.53
C VAL A 91 19.20 -26.65 -15.53
N ASP A 92 19.97 -26.62 -14.45
CA ASP A 92 19.96 -25.67 -13.32
C ASP A 92 20.36 -24.24 -13.70
N ASN A 93 19.89 -23.30 -12.86
CA ASN A 93 20.41 -21.96 -12.56
C ASN A 93 20.64 -20.99 -13.73
N HIS A 94 19.71 -20.05 -13.91
CA HIS A 94 20.00 -18.61 -14.06
C HIS A 94 18.70 -17.82 -13.81
N ASP A 95 18.83 -16.63 -13.22
CA ASP A 95 17.78 -15.64 -12.95
C ASP A 95 17.12 -15.10 -14.24
N GLU A 96 16.36 -15.93 -14.95
CA GLU A 96 15.48 -15.49 -16.02
C GLU A 96 14.07 -15.27 -15.45
N GLU A 97 13.80 -13.99 -15.17
CA GLU A 97 12.47 -13.42 -15.03
C GLU A 97 11.70 -13.80 -16.30
N LEU A 98 10.88 -14.85 -16.22
CA LEU A 98 10.10 -15.36 -17.34
C LEU A 98 9.13 -14.25 -17.79
N GLU A 99 9.59 -13.40 -18.70
CA GLU A 99 8.76 -12.38 -19.35
C GLU A 99 7.69 -13.13 -20.13
N LEU A 100 6.44 -13.04 -19.66
CA LEU A 100 5.30 -13.34 -20.52
C LEU A 100 5.42 -12.42 -21.74
N PRO A 101 5.57 -12.97 -22.96
CA PRO A 101 5.48 -12.16 -24.15
C PRO A 101 4.00 -11.80 -24.30
N CYS A 102 3.60 -10.64 -23.80
CA CYS A 102 2.31 -10.05 -24.15
C CYS A 102 2.40 -9.60 -25.61
N HIS A 103 2.22 -10.55 -26.53
CA HIS A 103 2.05 -10.29 -27.95
C HIS A 103 0.87 -9.34 -28.14
N GLU A 104 1.13 -8.29 -28.91
CA GLU A 104 0.17 -7.30 -29.39
C GLU A 104 -1.12 -7.96 -29.89
N SER A 105 -2.25 -7.58 -29.29
CA SER A 105 -3.51 -7.44 -30.01
C SER A 105 -4.53 -6.77 -29.10
N THR A 106 -4.76 -5.48 -29.33
CA THR A 106 -6.06 -4.85 -29.59
C THR A 106 -5.90 -3.36 -29.34
N GLU A 107 -5.79 -2.61 -30.44
CA GLU A 107 -6.02 -1.17 -30.45
C GLU A 107 -7.40 -0.87 -29.85
N GLY A 108 -7.46 -0.02 -28.82
CA GLY A 108 -8.73 0.45 -28.26
C GLY A 108 -9.00 0.15 -26.79
N SER A 109 -8.02 0.38 -25.89
CA SER A 109 -8.24 0.94 -24.54
C SER A 109 -6.91 0.90 -23.76
N GLY A 110 -6.34 2.07 -23.46
CA GLY A 110 -5.07 2.21 -22.71
C GLY A 110 -5.10 1.72 -21.25
N LEU A 111 -6.08 0.89 -20.88
CA LEU A 111 -6.34 0.40 -19.52
C LEU A 111 -5.99 -1.09 -19.34
N GLY A 112 -5.65 -1.80 -20.42
CA GLY A 112 -5.41 -3.25 -20.43
C GLY A 112 -4.01 -3.71 -20.00
N THR A 113 -2.99 -2.85 -20.00
CA THR A 113 -1.59 -3.34 -20.17
C THR A 113 -0.64 -3.10 -18.99
N ARG A 114 -1.08 -2.51 -17.87
CA ARG A 114 -0.19 -2.21 -16.71
C ARG A 114 -0.04 -3.40 -15.76
N VAL A 115 0.30 -4.58 -16.26
CA VAL A 115 0.44 -5.81 -15.45
C VAL A 115 1.91 -6.03 -15.09
N ARG A 116 2.22 -6.21 -13.81
CA ARG A 116 3.60 -6.41 -13.32
C ARG A 116 3.70 -7.62 -12.39
N TYR A 117 4.84 -8.28 -12.37
CA TYR A 117 5.08 -9.42 -11.50
C TYR A 117 5.53 -8.97 -10.10
N CYS A 118 4.82 -9.39 -9.06
CA CYS A 118 5.25 -9.20 -7.68
C CYS A 118 5.99 -10.45 -7.19
N ARG A 119 7.28 -10.29 -6.86
CA ARG A 119 8.12 -11.39 -6.34
C ARG A 119 7.64 -11.91 -4.98
N SER A 120 7.15 -11.03 -4.10
CA SER A 120 6.64 -11.41 -2.78
C SER A 120 5.36 -12.25 -2.88
N CYS A 121 4.42 -11.85 -3.73
CA CYS A 121 3.16 -12.58 -3.93
C CYS A 121 3.29 -13.74 -4.92
N LYS A 122 4.38 -13.79 -5.71
CA LYS A 122 4.60 -14.73 -6.82
C LYS A 122 3.43 -14.75 -7.80
N ALA A 123 2.95 -13.57 -8.18
CA ALA A 123 1.79 -13.38 -9.04
C ALA A 123 1.91 -12.10 -9.88
N TYR A 124 1.27 -12.11 -11.04
CA TYR A 124 1.08 -10.93 -11.87
C TYR A 124 -0.11 -10.11 -11.34
N ILE A 125 0.12 -8.82 -11.12
CA ILE A 125 -0.83 -7.88 -10.53
C ILE A 125 -1.13 -6.78 -11.55
N LYS A 126 -2.41 -6.57 -11.83
CA LYS A 126 -2.89 -5.45 -12.66
C LYS A 126 -2.73 -4.13 -11.90
N GLY A 127 -2.11 -3.14 -12.55
CA GLY A 127 -1.86 -1.82 -12.00
C GLY A 127 -1.06 -1.86 -10.70
N LEU A 128 -0.05 -2.73 -10.60
CA LEU A 128 0.79 -2.88 -9.42
C LEU A 128 1.36 -1.52 -9.00
N ASP A 129 1.10 -1.13 -7.75
CA ASP A 129 1.76 0.00 -7.12
C ASP A 129 2.96 -0.44 -6.30
N HIS A 130 2.75 -1.35 -5.35
CA HIS A 130 3.82 -1.97 -4.58
C HIS A 130 3.29 -3.21 -3.85
N HIS A 131 4.19 -4.02 -3.30
CA HIS A 131 3.84 -4.96 -2.24
C HIS A 131 3.97 -4.24 -0.90
N CYS A 132 2.90 -4.18 -0.11
CA CYS A 132 2.90 -3.50 1.18
C CYS A 132 3.07 -4.54 2.31
N PRO A 133 4.23 -4.60 2.99
CA PRO A 133 4.43 -5.55 4.09
C PRO A 133 3.50 -5.27 5.27
N ALA A 134 3.18 -4.00 5.53
CA ALA A 134 2.28 -3.59 6.62
C ALA A 134 0.86 -4.16 6.44
N PHE A 135 0.40 -4.30 5.21
CA PHE A 135 -0.89 -4.91 4.89
C PHE A 135 -0.78 -6.36 4.40
N GLY A 136 0.44 -6.92 4.31
CA GLY A 136 0.66 -8.29 3.88
C GLY A 136 0.09 -8.61 2.50
N ASN A 137 -0.14 -7.58 1.67
CA ASN A 137 -0.83 -7.70 0.39
C ASN A 137 -0.22 -6.73 -0.63
N CYS A 138 -0.41 -7.03 -1.91
CA CYS A 138 -0.13 -6.04 -2.96
C CYS A 138 -1.14 -4.90 -2.90
N ILE A 139 -0.67 -3.71 -3.26
CA ILE A 139 -1.52 -2.59 -3.64
C ILE A 139 -1.49 -2.55 -5.16
N GLY A 140 -2.64 -2.77 -5.77
CA GLY A 140 -2.84 -2.83 -7.21
C GLY A 140 -4.14 -2.14 -7.61
N GLN A 141 -4.53 -2.27 -8.87
CA GLN A 141 -5.67 -1.54 -9.44
C GLN A 141 -6.96 -1.67 -8.62
N ASN A 142 -7.26 -2.88 -8.13
CA ASN A 142 -8.56 -3.18 -7.50
C ASN A 142 -8.66 -2.69 -6.04
N ASN A 143 -7.54 -2.44 -5.36
CA ASN A 143 -7.52 -2.07 -3.94
C ASN A 143 -6.73 -0.77 -3.64
N HIS A 144 -6.20 -0.07 -4.65
CA HIS A 144 -5.45 1.18 -4.45
C HIS A 144 -6.27 2.26 -3.75
N LEU A 145 -7.56 2.44 -4.11
CA LEU A 145 -8.40 3.42 -3.44
C LEU A 145 -8.63 3.08 -1.96
N LEU A 146 -8.85 1.80 -1.64
CA LEU A 146 -8.98 1.33 -0.26
C LEU A 146 -7.69 1.62 0.53
N PHE A 147 -6.53 1.40 -0.08
CA PHE A 147 -5.24 1.75 0.50
C PHE A 147 -5.15 3.24 0.84
N LEU A 148 -5.52 4.15 -0.07
CA LEU A 148 -5.50 5.59 0.21
C LEU A 148 -6.48 5.99 1.31
N ILE A 149 -7.71 5.46 1.27
CA ILE A 149 -8.72 5.68 2.31
C ILE A 149 -8.17 5.24 3.68
N LEU A 150 -7.49 4.10 3.73
CA LEU A 150 -6.86 3.62 4.96
C LEU A 150 -5.71 4.51 5.42
N LEU A 151 -4.84 4.97 4.52
CA LEU A 151 -3.77 5.92 4.88
C LEU A 151 -4.34 7.19 5.53
N PHE A 152 -5.38 7.78 4.93
CA PHE A 152 -6.06 8.93 5.54
C PHE A 152 -6.73 8.57 6.87
N GLY A 153 -7.31 7.38 6.98
CA GLY A 153 -7.86 6.86 8.23
C GLY A 153 -6.83 6.73 9.34
N PHE A 154 -5.63 6.21 9.04
CA PHE A 154 -4.53 6.08 10.00
C PHE A 154 -4.08 7.45 10.48
N ILE A 155 -3.86 8.40 9.56
CA ILE A 155 -3.49 9.78 9.90
C ILE A 155 -4.57 10.45 10.77
N SER A 156 -5.86 10.29 10.42
CA SER A 156 -6.97 10.85 11.20
C SER A 156 -7.02 10.27 12.62
N THR A 157 -6.93 8.94 12.72
CA THR A 157 -6.96 8.24 14.01
C THR A 157 -5.79 8.63 14.91
N GLU A 158 -4.59 8.74 14.35
CA GLU A 158 -3.39 9.18 15.06
C GLU A 158 -3.48 10.64 15.50
N ALA A 159 -4.02 11.53 14.65
CA ALA A 159 -4.27 12.92 15.02
C ALA A 159 -5.31 13.02 16.15
N SER A 160 -6.41 12.28 16.08
CA SER A 160 -7.43 12.19 17.14
C SER A 160 -6.83 11.67 18.45
N TYR A 161 -6.01 10.61 18.38
CA TYR A 161 -5.28 10.10 19.54
C TYR A 161 -4.36 11.16 20.14
N LEU A 162 -3.58 11.86 19.31
CA LEU A 162 -2.65 12.90 19.75
C LEU A 162 -3.38 14.04 20.46
N VAL A 163 -4.53 14.47 19.95
CA VAL A 163 -5.39 15.46 20.61
C VAL A 163 -5.84 14.95 21.98
N CYS A 164 -6.37 13.72 22.05
CA CYS A 164 -6.85 13.13 23.30
C CYS A 164 -5.73 12.95 24.34
N ALA A 165 -4.59 12.43 23.91
CA ALA A 165 -3.42 12.22 24.77
C ALA A 165 -2.84 13.55 25.26
N SER A 166 -2.86 14.59 24.43
CA SER A 166 -2.44 15.95 24.82
C SER A 166 -3.40 16.58 25.84
N LEU A 167 -4.71 16.36 25.71
CA LEU A 167 -5.70 16.78 26.71
C LEU A 167 -5.47 16.08 28.05
N PHE A 168 -5.18 14.78 28.03
CA PHE A 168 -4.79 14.03 29.21
C PHE A 168 -3.51 14.62 29.83
N ALA A 169 -2.48 14.88 29.02
CA ALA A 169 -1.22 15.43 29.49
C ALA A 169 -1.38 16.83 30.13
N ALA A 170 -2.21 17.69 29.53
CA ALA A 170 -2.52 19.01 30.06
C ALA A 170 -3.29 18.94 31.39
N LYS A 171 -4.31 18.09 31.49
CA LYS A 171 -5.10 17.94 32.74
C LYS A 171 -4.32 17.30 33.89
N SER A 172 -3.38 16.42 33.57
CA SER A 172 -2.55 15.74 34.57
C SER A 172 -1.32 16.54 35.00
N GLY A 173 -0.98 17.61 34.27
CA GLY A 173 0.22 18.41 34.56
C GLY A 173 1.53 17.63 34.36
N ILE A 174 1.53 16.53 33.60
CA ILE A 174 2.69 15.62 33.50
C ILE A 174 3.91 16.24 32.85
N LEU A 175 3.70 17.27 32.01
CA LEU A 175 4.77 17.97 31.32
C LEU A 175 5.58 18.87 32.27
N ASP A 176 4.96 19.36 33.35
CA ASP A 176 5.61 20.22 34.34
C ASP A 176 6.35 19.41 35.43
N ARG A 177 6.07 18.10 35.51
CA ARG A 177 6.66 17.20 36.50
C ARG A 177 7.97 16.57 36.00
N PRO A 178 9.01 16.44 36.84
CA PRO A 178 10.23 15.73 36.47
C PRO A 178 9.96 14.24 36.21
N SER A 179 10.70 13.63 35.29
CA SER A 179 10.44 12.25 34.82
C SER A 179 10.46 11.20 35.94
N MET A 180 11.30 11.38 36.96
CA MET A 180 11.44 10.46 38.10
C MET A 180 10.19 10.41 38.99
N GLU A 181 9.33 11.45 38.93
CA GLU A 181 8.09 11.51 39.72
C GLU A 181 6.87 10.98 38.95
N ARG A 182 7.04 10.62 37.67
CA ARG A 182 5.95 10.13 36.82
C ARG A 182 5.69 8.65 37.07
N THR A 183 4.42 8.32 37.17
CA THR A 183 3.93 6.94 37.15
C THR A 183 4.23 6.27 35.82
N LEU A 184 4.15 4.93 35.78
CA LEU A 184 4.35 4.16 34.55
C LEU A 184 3.36 4.59 33.45
N SER A 185 2.09 4.82 33.79
CA SER A 185 1.06 5.26 32.84
C SER A 185 1.32 6.64 32.27
N GLU A 186 1.87 7.57 33.06
CA GLU A 186 2.23 8.91 32.59
C GLU A 186 3.46 8.85 31.67
N ASN A 187 4.48 8.05 32.03
CA ASN A 187 5.62 7.82 31.15
C ASN A 187 5.18 7.18 29.82
N LEU A 188 4.26 6.21 29.88
CA LEU A 188 3.71 5.57 28.69
C LEU A 188 2.88 6.54 27.83
N ALA A 189 2.14 7.47 28.45
CA ALA A 189 1.43 8.53 27.74
C ALA A 189 2.39 9.44 26.98
N VAL A 190 3.47 9.90 27.63
CA VAL A 190 4.52 10.70 26.97
C VAL A 190 5.18 9.92 25.83
N SER A 191 5.55 8.65 26.05
CA SER A 191 6.17 7.82 25.01
C SER A 191 5.25 7.61 23.81
N THR A 192 3.96 7.36 24.03
CA THR A 192 2.99 7.19 22.94
C THR A 192 2.71 8.49 22.19
N ILE A 193 2.67 9.64 22.86
CA ILE A 193 2.59 10.97 22.21
C ILE A 193 3.79 11.18 21.29
N LEU A 194 5.02 10.97 21.79
CA LEU A 194 6.23 11.15 21.00
C LEU A 194 6.29 10.20 19.80
N PHE A 195 5.91 8.93 20.01
CA PHE A 195 5.85 7.94 18.93
C PHE A 195 4.80 8.33 17.87
N THR A 196 3.62 8.79 18.28
CA THR A 196 2.55 9.23 17.36
C THR A 196 3.00 10.43 16.52
N ILE A 197 3.68 11.41 17.13
CA ILE A 197 4.24 12.56 16.40
C ILE A 197 5.24 12.09 15.34
N LEU A 198 6.16 11.18 15.71
CA LEU A 198 7.14 10.63 14.78
C LEU A 198 6.48 9.86 13.62
N GLN A 199 5.45 9.06 13.92
CA GLN A 199 4.70 8.34 12.89
C GLN A 199 3.98 9.29 11.93
N LEU A 200 3.28 10.30 12.45
CA LEU A 200 2.58 11.29 11.62
C LEU A 200 3.52 12.01 10.66
N VAL A 201 4.73 12.38 11.09
CA VAL A 201 5.72 13.05 10.22
C VAL A 201 6.05 12.19 9.00
N TRP A 202 6.34 10.90 9.20
CA TRP A 202 6.63 9.98 8.09
C TRP A 202 5.40 9.72 7.22
N GLN A 203 4.24 9.49 7.83
CA GLN A 203 3.00 9.19 7.11
C GLN A 203 2.53 10.34 6.23
N VAL A 204 2.72 11.60 6.67
CA VAL A 204 2.40 12.77 5.85
C VAL A 204 3.28 12.83 4.60
N VAL A 205 4.57 12.53 4.71
CA VAL A 205 5.45 12.46 3.52
C VAL A 205 4.99 11.33 2.59
N PHE A 206 4.62 10.18 3.16
CA PHE A 206 4.16 9.03 2.41
C PHE A 206 2.82 9.29 1.68
N VAL A 207 1.85 9.97 2.29
CA VAL A 207 0.59 10.30 1.63
C VAL A 207 0.80 11.35 0.54
N ILE A 208 1.70 12.34 0.74
CA ILE A 208 2.07 13.31 -0.29
C ILE A 208 2.62 12.59 -1.53
N TRP A 209 3.48 11.60 -1.34
CA TRP A 209 3.99 10.77 -2.43
C TRP A 209 2.86 10.09 -3.22
N HIS A 210 1.94 9.42 -2.54
CA HIS A 210 0.84 8.74 -3.21
C HIS A 210 -0.15 9.70 -3.88
N ILE A 211 -0.43 10.87 -3.29
CA ILE A 211 -1.22 11.92 -3.92
C ILE A 211 -0.54 12.39 -5.21
N TYR A 212 0.78 12.64 -5.17
CA TYR A 212 1.56 13.00 -6.36
C TYR A 212 1.42 11.92 -7.44
N CYS A 213 1.61 10.65 -7.08
CA CYS A 213 1.46 9.52 -7.99
C CYS A 213 0.09 9.48 -8.67
N VAL A 214 -0.99 9.69 -7.91
CA VAL A 214 -2.36 9.78 -8.45
C VAL A 214 -2.51 10.98 -9.38
N CYS A 215 -2.02 12.15 -8.97
CA CYS A 215 -2.12 13.39 -9.76
C CYS A 215 -1.41 13.31 -11.11
N VAL A 216 -0.36 12.50 -11.24
CA VAL A 216 0.39 12.31 -12.49
C VAL A 216 0.17 10.92 -13.10
N ASN A 217 -0.81 10.15 -12.63
CA ASN A 217 -1.16 8.81 -13.14
C ASN A 217 0.03 7.83 -13.26
N ILE A 218 0.94 7.87 -12.29
CA ILE A 218 2.07 6.95 -12.20
C ILE A 218 1.93 6.07 -10.95
N ARG A 219 2.35 4.82 -11.05
CA ARG A 219 2.44 3.93 -9.89
C ARG A 219 3.83 4.02 -9.25
N THR A 220 3.92 3.72 -7.95
CA THR A 220 5.20 3.70 -7.23
C THR A 220 6.20 2.75 -7.89
N ASP A 221 5.77 1.54 -8.28
CA ASP A 221 6.57 0.58 -9.02
C ASP A 221 7.11 1.16 -10.33
N GLU A 222 6.26 1.82 -11.10
CA GLU A 222 6.64 2.43 -12.38
C GLU A 222 7.63 3.56 -12.21
N TRP A 223 7.46 4.41 -11.20
CA TRP A 223 8.42 5.46 -10.91
C TRP A 223 9.79 4.90 -10.52
N ILE A 224 9.82 3.85 -9.70
CA ILE A 224 11.08 3.24 -9.24
C ILE A 224 11.75 2.47 -10.37
N ASN A 225 10.97 1.73 -11.15
CA ASN A 225 11.46 0.79 -12.17
C ASN A 225 11.34 1.33 -13.61
N TRP A 226 11.13 2.64 -13.82
CA TRP A 226 10.84 3.22 -15.15
C TRP A 226 11.84 2.84 -16.24
N LYS A 227 13.11 2.62 -15.89
CA LYS A 227 14.16 2.21 -16.84
C LYS A 227 13.92 0.81 -17.44
N LYS A 228 13.13 -0.03 -16.77
CA LYS A 228 12.76 -1.38 -17.23
C LYS A 228 11.57 -1.37 -18.18
N TYR A 229 10.88 -0.25 -18.31
CA TYR A 229 9.59 -0.14 -18.99
C TYR A 229 9.73 0.73 -20.25
N PRO A 230 9.77 0.14 -21.46
CA PRO A 230 10.01 0.85 -22.71
C PRO A 230 9.07 2.05 -22.93
N GLU A 231 7.83 1.95 -22.46
CA GLU A 231 6.82 3.00 -22.56
C GLU A 231 7.17 4.28 -21.78
N PHE A 232 8.07 4.21 -20.79
CA PHE A 232 8.58 5.36 -20.06
C PHE A 232 9.89 5.93 -20.63
N LEU A 233 10.46 5.30 -21.68
CA LEU A 233 11.73 5.69 -22.28
C LEU A 233 11.49 6.61 -23.48
N LEU A 234 11.96 7.85 -23.38
CA LEU A 234 12.07 8.75 -24.53
C LEU A 234 13.49 8.75 -25.05
N VAL A 235 13.69 8.19 -26.25
CA VAL A 235 14.99 8.17 -26.94
C VAL A 235 15.18 9.51 -27.66
N VAL A 236 16.10 10.33 -27.17
CA VAL A 236 16.48 11.60 -27.78
C VAL A 236 17.62 11.36 -28.77
N GLN A 237 17.38 11.70 -30.04
CA GLN A 237 18.39 11.64 -31.10
C GLN A 237 19.66 12.41 -30.69
N PRO A 238 20.86 11.89 -30.96
CA PRO A 238 22.10 12.55 -30.60
C PRO A 238 22.23 13.91 -31.29
N GLN A 239 22.71 14.93 -30.56
CA GLN A 239 23.15 16.18 -31.18
C GLN A 239 24.46 15.96 -31.97
N PRO A 240 24.79 16.80 -32.97
CA PRO A 240 26.05 16.71 -33.71
C PRO A 240 27.25 16.72 -32.74
N GLY A 241 27.98 15.61 -32.64
CA GLY A 241 29.12 15.44 -31.73
C GLY A 241 28.91 14.45 -30.58
N GLN A 242 27.68 13.97 -30.31
CA GLN A 242 27.43 12.89 -29.35
C GLN A 242 27.29 11.54 -30.04
N ARG A 243 28.03 10.53 -29.54
CA ARG A 243 28.06 9.16 -30.10
C ARG A 243 26.90 8.26 -29.65
N PHE A 244 26.16 8.64 -28.61
CA PHE A 244 25.11 7.80 -28.01
C PHE A 244 23.81 8.59 -27.89
N ALA A 245 22.68 7.90 -28.13
CA ALA A 245 21.36 8.44 -27.87
C ALA A 245 21.14 8.60 -26.36
N ASN A 246 20.54 9.71 -25.94
CA ASN A 246 20.22 9.96 -24.54
C ASN A 246 18.80 9.48 -24.24
N VAL A 247 18.62 8.70 -23.17
CA VAL A 247 17.31 8.25 -22.71
C VAL A 247 16.81 9.19 -21.61
N ARG A 248 15.60 9.72 -21.77
CA ARG A 248 14.91 10.55 -20.77
C ARG A 248 13.62 9.89 -20.31
N PHE A 249 13.21 10.17 -19.08
CA PHE A 249 11.92 9.75 -18.56
C PHE A 249 10.79 10.51 -19.27
N ARG A 250 9.75 9.79 -19.69
CA ARG A 250 8.48 10.32 -20.16
C ARG A 250 7.36 9.54 -19.48
N ASN A 251 6.35 10.22 -18.96
CA ASN A 251 5.16 9.57 -18.45
C ASN A 251 4.08 9.53 -19.55
N PRO A 252 3.76 8.36 -20.14
CA PRO A 252 2.75 8.27 -21.19
C PRO A 252 1.31 8.29 -20.65
N TYR A 253 1.12 8.15 -19.34
CA TYR A 253 -0.20 8.04 -18.70
C TYR A 253 -0.72 9.36 -18.13
N ASP A 254 0.12 10.39 -18.05
CA ASP A 254 -0.28 11.70 -17.56
C ASP A 254 -1.13 12.45 -18.60
N LYS A 255 -2.41 12.66 -18.28
CA LYS A 255 -3.39 13.37 -19.10
C LYS A 255 -3.83 14.70 -18.46
N GLY A 256 -3.12 15.13 -17.42
CA GLY A 256 -3.48 16.27 -16.58
C GLY A 256 -4.25 15.84 -15.33
N ILE A 257 -4.07 16.62 -14.24
CA ILE A 257 -4.47 16.26 -12.88
C ILE A 257 -5.93 15.82 -12.78
N LEU A 258 -6.86 16.56 -13.37
CA LEU A 258 -8.29 16.26 -13.27
C LEU A 258 -8.63 14.91 -13.91
N GLN A 259 -8.17 14.68 -15.14
CA GLN A 259 -8.41 13.42 -15.86
C GLN A 259 -7.72 12.25 -15.16
N ASN A 260 -6.52 12.45 -14.62
CA ASN A 260 -5.80 11.42 -13.89
C ASN A 260 -6.53 10.99 -12.60
N VAL A 261 -7.08 11.96 -11.85
CA VAL A 261 -7.87 11.69 -10.64
C VAL A 261 -9.20 11.03 -10.99
N GLU A 262 -9.90 11.50 -12.02
CA GLU A 262 -11.14 10.89 -12.50
C GLU A 262 -10.91 9.44 -12.93
N GLU A 263 -9.86 9.17 -13.72
CA GLU A 263 -9.48 7.82 -14.10
C GLU A 263 -9.19 6.97 -12.87
N PHE A 264 -8.41 7.48 -11.92
CA PHE A 264 -8.09 6.74 -10.70
C PHE A 264 -9.34 6.34 -9.90
N LEU A 265 -10.31 7.25 -9.75
CA LEU A 265 -11.57 6.98 -9.05
C LEU A 265 -12.50 6.06 -9.84
N ALA A 266 -12.46 6.12 -11.18
CA ALA A 266 -13.28 5.31 -12.07
C ALA A 266 -12.83 3.84 -12.20
N LEU A 267 -11.59 3.49 -11.80
CA LEU A 267 -11.06 2.11 -11.83
C LEU A 267 -11.85 1.10 -10.98
N ARG A 268 -12.90 1.55 -10.27
CA ARG A 268 -13.76 0.77 -9.39
C ARG A 268 -15.20 0.59 -9.91
N ALA A 269 -15.54 1.16 -11.08
CA ALA A 269 -16.85 1.03 -11.72
C ALA A 269 -16.96 -0.25 -12.56
#